data_AF-A0AA88VRE4-F1
#
_entry.id   AF-A0AA88VRE4-F1
#
_cell.length_a   1.000
_cell.length_b   1.000
_cell.length_c   1.000
_cell.angle_alpha   90.00
_cell.angle_beta   90.00
_cell.angle_gamma   90.00
#
_symmetry.space_group_name_H-M   'P 1'
#
loop_
_entity.id
_entity.type
_entity.pdbx_description
1 polymer ?
#
loop_
_entity_poly.entity_id
_entity_poly.type
_entity_poly.pdbx_seq_one_letter_code
_entity_poly.pdbx_strand_id
1 'polypeptide(L)'
;MRIADREKCNWLREKIETPTPMQYNRQRREVILDRLMWSTQFENFLATKWTAAKRFGLEGCEALIPGMNEMFDRSVDLGVETIVIRMSHRGRLNVLGNVVRKPLRQIFSEFSGGTKPLSGYTCTGSGYARTVAPVRQLGGSSSGQTHLLRAG
;
A
#
# COMPACT_ATOMS: atom_id res chain seq x y z
N MET A 1 -20.62 15.48 -20.49
CA MET A 1 -19.74 15.52 -19.30
C MET A 1 -20.62 15.74 -18.07
N ARG A 2 -20.49 14.93 -16.99
CA ARG A 2 -21.42 14.95 -15.83
C ARG A 2 -21.11 16.00 -14.75
N ILE A 3 -19.98 16.70 -14.85
CA ILE A 3 -19.58 17.75 -13.90
C ILE A 3 -20.23 19.06 -14.36
N ALA A 4 -21.05 19.67 -13.50
CA ALA A 4 -21.79 20.91 -13.83
C ALA A 4 -20.88 22.15 -13.90
N ASP A 5 -19.81 22.16 -13.10
CA ASP A 5 -18.87 23.26 -12.99
C ASP A 5 -17.85 23.25 -14.13
N ARG A 6 -17.81 24.33 -14.91
CA ARG A 6 -16.95 24.47 -16.09
C ARG A 6 -15.47 24.57 -15.71
N GLU A 7 -15.13 25.21 -14.60
CA GLU A 7 -13.74 25.37 -14.18
C GLU A 7 -13.14 24.01 -13.82
N LYS A 8 -13.88 23.19 -13.08
CA LYS A 8 -13.47 21.80 -12.76
C LYS A 8 -13.33 20.95 -14.01
N CYS A 9 -14.22 21.13 -15.00
CA CYS A 9 -14.10 20.42 -16.28
C CYS A 9 -12.83 20.80 -17.03
N ASN A 10 -12.51 22.10 -17.09
CA ASN A 10 -11.32 22.59 -17.79
C ASN A 10 -10.04 22.17 -17.07
N TRP A 11 -10.00 22.25 -15.74
CA TRP A 11 -8.87 21.75 -14.94
C TRP A 11 -8.59 20.26 -15.21
N LEU A 12 -9.65 19.44 -15.27
CA LEU A 12 -9.49 18.01 -15.57
C LEU A 12 -8.97 17.79 -16.99
N ARG A 13 -9.47 18.56 -17.96
CA ARG A 13 -9.03 18.51 -19.35
C ARG A 13 -7.54 18.81 -19.46
N GLU A 14 -7.08 19.91 -18.85
CA GLU A 14 -5.67 20.31 -18.85
C GLU A 14 -4.76 19.24 -18.24
N LYS A 15 -5.21 18.56 -17.17
CA LYS A 15 -4.44 17.51 -16.50
C LYS A 15 -4.39 16.18 -17.25
N ILE A 16 -5.44 15.82 -17.99
CA ILE A 16 -5.52 14.56 -18.74
C ILE A 16 -4.93 14.71 -20.13
N GLU A 17 -5.25 15.79 -20.82
CA GLU A 17 -4.82 16.08 -22.20
C GLU A 17 -3.44 16.74 -22.26
N THR A 18 -2.64 16.62 -21.20
CA THR A 18 -1.27 17.15 -21.18
C THR A 18 -0.43 16.46 -22.28
N PRO A 19 0.20 17.22 -23.21
CA PRO A 19 0.91 16.65 -24.37
C PRO A 19 2.10 15.77 -23.99
N THR A 20 2.73 16.06 -22.85
CA THR A 20 3.88 15.32 -22.33
C THR A 20 3.45 14.49 -21.12
N PRO A 21 3.33 13.15 -21.27
CA PRO A 21 3.03 12.30 -20.13
C PRO A 21 4.18 12.33 -19.11
N MET A 22 3.84 12.11 -17.85
CA MET A 22 4.81 12.04 -16.77
C MET A 22 5.84 10.93 -17.05
N GLN A 23 7.12 11.31 -17.15
CA GLN A 23 8.20 10.37 -17.38
C GLN A 23 8.75 9.84 -16.06
N TYR A 24 8.63 8.54 -15.84
CA TYR A 24 9.26 7.86 -14.72
C TYR A 24 10.73 7.60 -14.99
N ASN A 25 11.59 7.94 -14.02
CA ASN A 25 12.98 7.48 -14.02
C ASN A 25 13.05 5.95 -13.90
N ARG A 26 14.20 5.37 -14.26
CA ARG A 26 14.38 3.91 -14.23
C ARG A 26 14.12 3.30 -12.85
N GLN A 27 14.65 3.93 -11.80
CA GLN A 27 14.51 3.47 -10.41
C GLN A 27 13.03 3.37 -9.99
N ARG A 28 12.20 4.35 -10.36
CA ARG A 28 10.78 4.34 -10.02
C ARG A 28 10.00 3.28 -10.78
N ARG A 29 10.39 2.99 -12.03
CA ARG A 29 9.82 1.85 -12.79
C ARG A 29 10.17 0.52 -12.12
N GLU A 30 11.39 0.36 -11.63
CA GLU A 30 11.83 -0.83 -10.89
C GLU A 30 11.02 -0.99 -9.58
N VAL A 31 10.81 0.08 -8.82
CA VAL A 31 9.97 0.06 -7.60
C VAL A 31 8.51 -0.32 -7.90
N ILE A 32 7.94 0.22 -8.99
CA ILE A 32 6.56 -0.12 -9.40
C ILE A 32 6.47 -1.60 -9.79
N LEU A 33 7.47 -2.11 -10.52
CA LEU A 33 7.55 -3.51 -10.90
C LEU A 33 7.68 -4.42 -9.66
N ASP A 34 8.55 -4.07 -8.71
CA ASP A 34 8.70 -4.82 -7.46
C ASP A 34 7.37 -4.90 -6.70
N ARG A 35 6.68 -3.76 -6.54
CA ARG A 35 5.36 -3.71 -5.89
C ARG A 35 4.34 -4.61 -6.58
N LEU A 36 4.37 -4.68 -7.91
CA LEU A 36 3.50 -5.56 -8.70
C LEU A 36 3.88 -7.04 -8.50
N MET A 37 5.16 -7.37 -8.56
CA MET A 37 5.65 -8.74 -8.31
C MET A 37 5.26 -9.23 -6.91
N TRP A 38 5.42 -8.41 -5.88
CA TRP A 38 4.98 -8.76 -4.52
C TRP A 38 3.48 -9.01 -4.43
N SER A 39 2.67 -8.22 -5.15
CA SER A 39 1.22 -8.43 -5.24
C SER A 39 0.89 -9.79 -5.87
N THR A 40 1.46 -10.10 -7.02
CA THR A 40 1.20 -11.35 -7.74
C THR A 40 1.69 -12.57 -6.96
N GLN A 41 2.90 -12.49 -6.39
CA GLN A 41 3.47 -13.61 -5.63
C GLN A 41 2.68 -13.90 -4.35
N PHE A 42 2.15 -12.87 -3.69
CA PHE A 42 1.29 -13.06 -2.53
C PHE A 42 0.02 -13.85 -2.88
N GLU A 43 -0.63 -13.53 -3.99
CA GLU A 43 -1.82 -14.27 -4.47
C GLU A 43 -1.48 -15.71 -4.84
N ASN A 44 -0.39 -15.93 -5.59
CA ASN A 44 0.08 -17.26 -5.97
C ASN A 44 0.38 -18.13 -4.74
N PHE A 45 0.98 -17.53 -3.72
CA PHE A 45 1.25 -18.21 -2.45
C PHE A 45 -0.03 -18.63 -1.73
N LEU A 46 -1.01 -17.71 -1.63
CA LEU A 46 -2.31 -18.01 -1.02
C LEU A 46 -3.04 -19.12 -1.78
N ALA A 47 -3.01 -19.08 -3.12
CA ALA A 47 -3.63 -20.08 -3.98
C ALA A 47 -3.01 -21.47 -3.76
N THR A 48 -1.70 -21.55 -3.55
CA THR A 48 -0.99 -22.81 -3.35
C THR A 48 -1.20 -23.38 -1.95
N LYS A 49 -1.20 -22.54 -0.91
CA LYS A 49 -1.32 -22.99 0.49
C LYS A 49 -2.74 -23.30 0.93
N TRP A 50 -3.72 -22.54 0.45
CA TRP A 50 -5.13 -22.67 0.85
C TRP A 50 -6.04 -22.85 -0.36
N THR A 51 -5.84 -23.93 -1.10
CA THR A 51 -6.58 -24.26 -2.33
C THR A 51 -8.10 -24.34 -2.13
N ALA A 52 -8.56 -24.84 -0.98
CA ALA A 52 -9.98 -25.02 -0.67
C ALA A 52 -10.66 -23.75 -0.09
N ALA A 53 -9.89 -22.72 0.29
CA ALA A 53 -10.44 -21.54 0.95
C ALA A 53 -10.85 -20.45 -0.04
N LYS A 54 -11.99 -19.80 0.22
CA LYS A 54 -12.43 -18.63 -0.54
C LYS A 54 -11.58 -17.42 -0.15
N ARG A 55 -10.60 -17.06 -0.99
CA ARG A 55 -9.62 -16.00 -0.73
C ARG A 55 -9.99 -14.60 -1.24
N PHE A 56 -10.97 -14.48 -2.14
CA PHE A 56 -11.32 -13.21 -2.79
C PHE A 56 -10.10 -12.46 -3.35
N GLY A 57 -9.26 -13.19 -4.10
CA GLY A 57 -7.99 -12.69 -4.61
C GLY A 57 -8.09 -11.49 -5.56
N LEU A 58 -6.96 -10.83 -5.75
CA LEU A 58 -6.79 -9.68 -6.63
C LEU A 58 -6.26 -10.05 -8.03
N GLU A 59 -6.49 -11.30 -8.47
CA GLU A 59 -6.02 -11.76 -9.77
C GLU A 59 -6.63 -10.94 -10.92
N GLY A 60 -5.76 -10.40 -11.79
CA GLY A 60 -6.13 -9.50 -12.89
C GLY A 60 -6.32 -8.04 -12.49
N CYS A 61 -6.13 -7.68 -11.21
CA CYS A 61 -6.23 -6.30 -10.70
C CYS A 61 -5.02 -5.92 -9.82
N GLU A 62 -3.87 -6.56 -10.03
CA GLU A 62 -2.67 -6.43 -9.21
C GLU A 62 -2.08 -5.01 -9.26
N ALA A 63 -2.32 -4.28 -10.34
CA ALA A 63 -1.94 -2.88 -10.51
C ALA A 63 -2.56 -1.94 -9.45
N LEU A 64 -3.60 -2.39 -8.75
CA LEU A 64 -4.16 -1.66 -7.60
C LEU A 64 -3.12 -1.43 -6.51
N ILE A 65 -2.22 -2.38 -6.25
CA ILE A 65 -1.22 -2.28 -5.18
C ILE A 65 -0.20 -1.18 -5.45
N PRO A 66 0.53 -1.13 -6.59
CA PRO A 66 1.40 -0.01 -6.90
C PRO A 66 0.61 1.30 -7.02
N GLY A 67 -0.60 1.30 -7.59
CA GLY A 67 -1.43 2.50 -7.69
C GLY A 67 -1.79 3.11 -6.34
N MET A 68 -2.18 2.29 -5.37
CA MET A 68 -2.45 2.76 -4.00
C MET A 68 -1.19 3.27 -3.31
N ASN A 69 -0.05 2.60 -3.48
CA ASN A 69 1.20 3.07 -2.88
C ASN A 69 1.62 4.43 -3.48
N GLU A 70 1.53 4.63 -4.79
CA GLU A 70 1.82 5.93 -5.40
C GLU A 70 0.86 7.03 -4.93
N MET A 71 -0.43 6.71 -4.77
CA MET A 71 -1.42 7.64 -4.22
C MET A 71 -1.05 8.06 -2.78
N PHE A 72 -0.58 7.11 -1.97
CA PHE A 72 -0.16 7.38 -0.59
C PHE A 72 1.15 8.17 -0.53
N ASP A 73 2.15 7.79 -1.32
CA ASP A 73 3.42 8.51 -1.44
C ASP A 73 3.13 9.98 -1.80
N ARG A 74 2.24 10.23 -2.78
CA ARG A 74 1.81 11.58 -3.14
C ARG A 74 1.03 12.30 -2.05
N SER A 75 0.21 11.58 -1.28
CA SER A 75 -0.55 12.17 -0.16
C SER A 75 0.38 12.62 0.97
N VAL A 76 1.43 11.85 1.24
CA VAL A 76 2.47 12.21 2.22
C VAL A 76 3.24 13.44 1.77
N ASP A 77 3.60 13.55 0.49
CA ASP A 77 4.25 14.75 -0.06
C ASP A 77 3.39 16.02 0.11
N LEU A 78 2.07 15.86 0.20
CA LEU A 78 1.11 16.95 0.43
C LEU A 78 0.84 17.22 1.93
N GLY A 79 1.50 16.50 2.84
CA GLY A 79 1.37 16.69 4.29
C GLY A 79 0.22 15.91 4.95
N VAL A 80 -0.33 14.88 4.29
CA VAL A 80 -1.38 14.04 4.88
C VAL A 80 -0.78 13.08 5.90
N GLU A 81 -1.24 13.17 7.16
CA GLU A 81 -0.73 12.34 8.27
C GLU A 81 -1.48 11.02 8.45
N THR A 82 -2.78 11.00 8.15
CA THR A 82 -3.66 9.86 8.41
C THR A 82 -4.51 9.53 7.20
N ILE A 83 -4.48 8.25 6.81
CA ILE A 83 -5.31 7.71 5.73
C ILE A 83 -6.19 6.60 6.28
N VAL A 84 -7.51 6.77 6.10
CA VAL A 84 -8.52 5.78 6.51
C VAL A 84 -8.99 5.03 5.27
N ILE A 85 -8.78 3.71 5.26
CA ILE A 85 -9.14 2.87 4.12
C ILE A 85 -10.36 2.03 4.49
N ARG A 86 -11.41 2.13 3.68
CA ARG A 86 -12.54 1.21 3.66
C ARG A 86 -12.51 0.46 2.34
N MET A 87 -12.47 -0.86 2.41
CA MET A 87 -12.36 -1.70 1.22
C MET A 87 -13.30 -2.90 1.25
N SER A 88 -13.71 -3.32 0.05
CA SER A 88 -14.46 -4.55 -0.15
C SER A 88 -13.59 -5.79 0.12
N HIS A 89 -14.17 -6.99 0.02
CA HIS A 89 -13.45 -8.24 0.27
C HIS A 89 -12.37 -8.53 -0.80
N ARG A 90 -12.53 -8.01 -2.02
CA ARG A 90 -11.64 -8.29 -3.16
C ARG A 90 -10.27 -7.65 -2.93
N GLY A 91 -9.22 -8.47 -2.95
CA GLY A 91 -7.85 -8.05 -2.74
C GLY A 91 -7.55 -7.52 -1.35
N ARG A 92 -8.44 -7.72 -0.37
CA ARG A 92 -8.26 -7.25 1.02
C ARG A 92 -6.99 -7.80 1.66
N LEU A 93 -6.73 -9.08 1.47
CA LEU A 93 -5.54 -9.72 2.03
C LEU A 93 -4.26 -9.15 1.42
N ASN A 94 -4.29 -8.89 0.11
CA ASN A 94 -3.17 -8.32 -0.63
C ASN A 94 -2.87 -6.89 -0.18
N VAL A 95 -3.91 -6.05 -0.07
CA VAL A 95 -3.78 -4.69 0.47
C VAL A 95 -3.29 -4.74 1.93
N LEU A 96 -3.77 -5.66 2.76
CA LEU A 96 -3.31 -5.76 4.14
C LEU A 96 -1.82 -6.15 4.24
N GLY A 97 -1.36 -7.10 3.42
CA GLY A 97 0.04 -7.54 3.43
C GLY A 97 0.99 -6.54 2.76
N ASN A 98 0.68 -6.12 1.53
CA ASN A 98 1.60 -5.34 0.70
C ASN A 98 1.45 -3.83 0.91
N VAL A 99 0.23 -3.35 1.13
CA VAL A 99 -0.02 -1.93 1.35
C VAL A 99 0.08 -1.62 2.82
N VAL A 100 -0.83 -2.08 3.69
CA VAL A 100 -0.91 -1.73 5.13
C VAL A 100 0.25 -2.32 5.95
N ARG A 101 0.96 -3.33 5.44
CA ARG A 101 2.07 -4.02 6.12
C ARG A 101 1.64 -4.69 7.43
N LYS A 102 0.42 -5.23 7.47
CA LYS A 102 -0.02 -6.10 8.57
C LYS A 102 0.89 -7.34 8.57
N PRO A 103 1.42 -7.76 9.74
CA PRO A 103 2.31 -8.92 9.80
C PRO A 103 1.68 -10.16 9.17
N LEU A 104 2.40 -10.82 8.26
CA LEU A 104 1.90 -11.99 7.54
C LEU A 104 1.43 -13.10 8.47
N ARG A 105 2.12 -13.31 9.61
CA ARG A 105 1.71 -14.26 10.65
C ARG A 105 0.28 -14.01 11.14
N GLN A 106 -0.10 -12.74 11.30
CA GLN A 106 -1.44 -12.37 11.76
C GLN A 106 -2.48 -12.55 10.65
N ILE A 107 -2.11 -12.32 9.39
CA ILE A 107 -3.00 -12.60 8.25
C ILE A 107 -3.22 -14.12 8.13
N PHE A 108 -2.16 -14.92 8.23
CA PHE A 108 -2.24 -16.37 8.07
C PHE A 108 -2.89 -17.09 9.24
N SER A 109 -2.78 -16.57 10.47
CA SER A 109 -3.49 -17.15 11.63
C SER A 109 -5.01 -17.16 11.45
N GLU A 110 -5.56 -16.22 10.69
CA GLU A 110 -6.99 -16.15 10.38
C GLU A 110 -7.45 -17.34 9.51
N PHE A 111 -6.55 -17.94 8.72
CA PHE A 111 -6.84 -19.12 7.90
C PHE A 111 -6.73 -20.44 8.66
N SER A 112 -5.90 -20.50 9.70
CA SER A 112 -5.65 -21.72 10.47
C SER A 112 -6.64 -21.94 11.62
N GLY A 113 -7.65 -21.08 11.79
CA GLY A 113 -8.68 -21.21 12.83
C GLY A 113 -8.19 -21.01 14.27
N GLY A 114 -6.95 -20.54 14.47
CA GLY A 114 -6.26 -20.58 15.77
C GLY A 114 -6.01 -19.22 16.42
N THR A 115 -6.81 -18.93 17.44
CA THR A 115 -6.59 -18.05 18.62
C THR A 115 -6.35 -16.54 18.45
N LYS A 116 -7.11 -15.80 19.28
CA LYS A 116 -7.14 -14.36 19.55
C LYS A 116 -5.78 -13.65 19.47
N PRO A 117 -5.76 -12.35 19.09
CA PRO A 117 -4.52 -11.61 18.87
C PRO A 117 -3.61 -11.58 20.09
N LEU A 118 -2.31 -11.76 19.86
CA LEU A 118 -1.27 -11.36 20.80
C LEU A 118 -1.41 -9.84 21.02
N SER A 119 -1.71 -9.47 22.27
CA SER A 119 -1.75 -8.14 22.87
C SER A 119 -1.10 -7.01 22.04
N GLY A 120 -1.90 -5.99 21.67
CA GLY A 120 -1.38 -4.68 21.23
C GLY A 120 -2.16 -3.97 20.12
N TYR A 121 -2.87 -4.68 19.25
CA TYR A 121 -3.68 -4.08 18.17
C TYR A 121 -5.13 -4.56 18.25
N THR A 122 -5.90 -4.04 19.21
CA THR A 122 -7.36 -4.22 19.24
C THR A 122 -8.00 -3.36 18.16
N CYS A 123 -8.13 -3.93 16.96
CA CYS A 123 -9.09 -3.46 15.95
C CYS A 123 -10.11 -4.57 15.72
N THR A 124 -11.07 -4.71 16.63
CA THR A 124 -12.30 -5.51 16.43
C THR A 124 -13.30 -4.79 15.50
N GLY A 125 -12.90 -3.68 14.88
CA GLY A 125 -13.65 -2.97 13.84
C GLY A 125 -12.94 -3.04 12.49
N SER A 126 -13.71 -3.21 11.42
CA SER A 126 -13.30 -3.37 10.01
C SER A 126 -12.52 -2.19 9.38
N GLY A 127 -12.01 -1.24 10.19
CA GLY A 127 -11.22 -0.10 9.75
C GLY A 127 -9.73 -0.34 9.97
N TYR A 128 -8.94 -0.17 8.92
CA TYR A 128 -7.49 -0.13 9.01
C TYR A 128 -7.03 1.31 8.80
N ALA A 129 -6.46 1.91 9.84
CA ALA A 129 -5.80 3.21 9.76
C ALA A 129 -4.30 2.98 9.67
N ARG A 130 -3.65 3.63 8.71
CA ARG A 130 -2.20 3.73 8.66
C ARG A 130 -1.82 5.17 9.00
N THR A 131 -1.04 5.33 10.05
CA THR A 131 -0.21 6.53 10.23
C THR A 131 0.91 6.44 9.21
N VAL A 132 0.97 7.39 8.29
CA VAL A 132 2.00 7.40 7.26
C VAL A 132 3.25 8.00 7.90
N ALA A 133 4.21 7.14 8.27
CA ALA A 133 5.53 7.62 8.64
C ALA A 133 6.21 8.20 7.39
N PRO A 134 6.87 9.36 7.46
CA PRO A 134 7.55 9.94 6.33
C PRO A 134 8.58 8.94 5.80
N VAL A 135 8.54 8.67 4.49
CA VAL A 135 9.58 7.89 3.81
C VAL A 135 10.88 8.66 3.97
N ARG A 136 11.76 8.22 4.87
CA ARG A 136 13.14 8.71 4.90
C ARG A 136 13.73 8.43 3.52
N GLN A 137 13.96 9.50 2.74
CA GLN A 137 14.74 9.43 1.51
C GLN A 137 16.10 8.80 1.86
N LEU A 138 16.32 7.56 1.45
CA LEU A 138 17.64 6.94 1.47
C LEU A 138 18.45 7.58 0.34
N GLY A 139 19.17 8.65 0.66
CA GLY A 139 20.01 9.36 -0.30
C GLY A 139 20.62 10.63 0.28
N GLY A 140 21.61 10.47 1.15
CA GLY A 140 22.38 11.58 1.72
C GLY A 140 23.62 11.07 2.43
N SER A 141 24.68 10.83 1.67
CA SER A 141 26.03 10.63 2.17
C SER A 141 26.52 11.89 2.91
N SER A 142 26.64 11.82 4.23
CA SER A 142 27.61 12.62 4.98
C SER A 142 28.02 11.89 6.25
N SER A 143 29.33 11.78 6.41
CA SER A 143 30.06 11.32 7.58
C SER A 143 29.61 12.02 8.87
N GLY A 144 29.27 11.24 9.90
CA GLY A 144 29.01 11.75 11.23
C GLY A 144 28.91 10.62 12.24
N GLN A 145 29.99 10.38 12.99
CA GLN A 145 30.02 9.53 14.18
C GLN A 145 28.92 9.94 15.17
N THR A 146 28.19 9.00 15.77
CA THR A 146 27.63 9.20 17.11
C THR A 146 27.43 7.88 17.86
N HIS A 147 27.77 7.96 19.14
CA HIS A 147 28.01 6.91 20.12
C HIS A 147 26.83 5.98 20.44
N LEU A 148 27.17 4.71 20.64
CA LEU A 148 26.45 3.75 21.46
C LEU A 148 26.39 4.24 22.92
N LEU A 149 25.21 4.56 23.43
CA LEU A 149 24.95 4.57 24.87
C LEU A 149 24.05 3.37 25.19
N ARG A 150 24.68 2.42 25.89
CA ARG A 150 24.10 1.24 26.52
C ARG A 150 23.48 1.72 27.84
N ALA A 151 22.18 1.52 28.03
CA ALA A 151 21.54 1.74 29.32
C ALA A 151 21.94 0.61 30.28
N GLY A 152 22.58 0.98 31.37
CA GLY A 152 22.73 0.26 32.63
C GLY A 152 22.43 1.24 33.74
#